data_AF-K9E339-F1
#
_entry.id   AF-K9E339-F1
#
_cell.length_a   1.000
_cell.length_b   1.000
_cell.length_c   1.000
_cell.angle_alpha   90.00
_cell.angle_beta   90.00
_cell.angle_gamma   90.00
#
_symmetry.space_group_name_H-M   'P 1'
#
loop_
_entity.id
_entity.type
_entity.pdbx_description
1 polymer ?
#
loop_
_entity_poly.entity_id
_entity_poly.type
_entity_poly.pdbx_seq_one_letter_code
_entity_poly.pdbx_strand_id
1 'polypeptide(L)'
;MSIANKIVYLLSNVGNLVSAGKLVGMFDIKAASTFLDYFSFYQQSYLLEFVPIFSYSLKVQSRNPKKVYAMDLGLVNEASANFSDATGHKLKNLIFLHLRRKPGNIYYYKEKGECDFIVAEKGKVLHAIQVCHQITDQNFTREYNGLLEAMKAFNLQEGTIVTTNQTDSFEEDGRHIRLIPANRFLLS
;
A
#
# COMPACT_ATOMS: atom_id res chain seq x y z
N MET A 1 23.76 -15.01 2.03
CA MET A 1 23.14 -14.08 1.05
C MET A 1 23.34 -12.63 1.49
N SER A 2 23.77 -11.75 0.59
CA SER A 2 24.12 -10.34 0.90
C SER A 2 22.92 -9.50 1.38
N ILE A 3 23.18 -8.41 2.12
CA ILE A 3 22.17 -7.41 2.47
C ILE A 3 21.55 -6.76 1.21
N ALA A 4 22.33 -6.61 0.15
CA ALA A 4 21.89 -6.08 -1.15
C ALA A 4 20.74 -6.92 -1.76
N ASN A 5 20.83 -8.25 -1.67
CA ASN A 5 19.79 -9.12 -2.23
C ASN A 5 18.46 -9.00 -1.47
N LYS A 6 18.50 -8.68 -0.17
CA LYS A 6 17.30 -8.52 0.66
C LYS A 6 16.56 -7.23 0.31
N ILE A 7 17.28 -6.12 0.10
CA ILE A 7 16.66 -4.87 -0.33
C ILE A 7 16.13 -4.96 -1.76
N VAL A 8 16.86 -5.59 -2.69
CA VAL A 8 16.37 -5.82 -4.06
C VAL A 8 15.06 -6.61 -4.02
N TYR A 9 14.99 -7.67 -3.21
CA TYR A 9 13.76 -8.42 -3.02
C TYR A 9 12.59 -7.53 -2.53
N LEU A 10 12.83 -6.68 -1.53
CA LEU A 10 11.79 -5.78 -1.01
C LEU A 10 11.35 -4.74 -2.07
N LEU A 11 12.30 -4.19 -2.84
CA LEU A 11 12.03 -3.26 -3.94
C LEU A 11 11.20 -3.90 -5.06
N SER A 12 11.45 -5.17 -5.39
CA SER A 12 10.66 -5.93 -6.35
C SER A 12 9.27 -6.33 -5.82
N ASN A 13 8.99 -6.12 -4.52
CA ASN A 13 7.72 -6.48 -3.86
C ASN A 13 6.97 -5.26 -3.30
N VAL A 14 7.23 -4.07 -3.84
CA VAL A 14 6.56 -2.83 -3.44
C VAL A 14 5.04 -2.94 -3.54
N GLY A 15 4.31 -2.47 -2.54
CA GLY A 15 2.86 -2.58 -2.43
C GLY A 15 2.35 -3.91 -1.88
N ASN A 16 3.22 -4.92 -1.70
CA ASN A 16 2.87 -6.20 -1.10
C ASN A 16 3.16 -6.25 0.41
N LEU A 17 2.48 -7.17 1.09
CA LEU A 17 2.67 -7.43 2.51
C LEU A 17 3.95 -8.22 2.78
N VAL A 18 4.79 -7.67 3.66
CA VAL A 18 6.03 -8.29 4.12
C VAL A 18 6.00 -8.49 5.64
N SER A 19 6.58 -9.58 6.11
CA SER A 19 6.79 -9.84 7.54
C SER A 19 8.13 -10.53 7.77
N ALA A 20 8.79 -10.20 8.87
CA ALA A 20 10.09 -10.78 9.22
C ALA A 20 10.04 -12.32 9.27
N GLY A 21 8.95 -12.90 9.81
CA GLY A 21 8.77 -14.35 9.88
C GLY A 21 8.71 -15.03 8.51
N LYS A 22 8.08 -14.40 7.50
CA LYS A 22 8.10 -14.94 6.13
C LYS A 22 9.50 -14.89 5.53
N LEU A 23 10.25 -13.82 5.78
CA LEU A 23 11.60 -13.65 5.23
C LEU A 23 12.63 -14.61 5.86
N VAL A 24 12.46 -15.00 7.13
CA VAL A 24 13.30 -16.03 7.78
C VAL A 24 13.28 -17.35 7.00
N GLY A 25 12.16 -17.74 6.40
CA GLY A 25 12.09 -18.96 5.58
C GLY A 25 12.71 -18.81 4.18
N MET A 26 12.85 -17.57 3.69
CA MET A 26 13.33 -17.28 2.33
C MET A 26 14.84 -17.06 2.27
N PHE A 27 15.43 -16.64 3.39
CA PHE A 27 16.85 -16.33 3.51
C PHE A 27 17.45 -17.17 4.62
N ASP A 28 18.74 -17.51 4.54
CA ASP A 28 19.46 -18.28 5.56
C ASP A 28 19.75 -17.45 6.83
N ILE A 29 18.72 -16.83 7.42
CA ILE A 29 18.74 -16.05 8.64
C ILE A 29 17.66 -16.59 9.55
N LYS A 30 18.09 -17.16 10.68
CA LYS A 30 17.21 -17.91 11.60
C LYS A 30 16.38 -17.02 12.52
N ALA A 31 16.75 -15.74 12.68
CA ALA A 31 16.12 -14.84 13.64
C ALA A 31 15.30 -13.74 12.94
N ALA A 32 14.01 -13.66 13.28
CA ALA A 32 13.13 -12.61 12.78
C ALA A 32 13.55 -11.20 13.27
N SER A 33 14.16 -11.10 14.45
CA SER A 33 14.69 -9.84 14.99
C SER A 33 15.70 -9.18 14.05
N THR A 34 16.58 -9.96 13.42
CA THR A 34 17.55 -9.44 12.45
C THR A 34 16.88 -8.81 11.22
N PHE A 35 15.74 -9.33 10.77
CA PHE A 35 14.97 -8.70 9.70
C PHE A 35 14.28 -7.42 10.15
N LEU A 36 13.83 -7.35 11.41
CA LEU A 36 13.30 -6.10 11.98
C LEU A 36 14.38 -5.03 12.06
N ASP A 37 15.62 -5.39 12.42
CA ASP A 37 16.76 -4.48 12.40
C ASP A 37 17.02 -3.98 10.97
N TYR A 38 17.04 -4.87 9.98
CA TYR A 38 17.18 -4.46 8.57
C TYR A 38 16.06 -3.54 8.09
N PHE A 39 14.81 -3.82 8.44
CA PHE A 39 13.70 -2.92 8.13
C PHE A 39 13.92 -1.55 8.75
N SER A 40 14.38 -1.51 10.00
CA SER A 40 14.71 -0.26 10.69
C SER A 40 15.85 0.49 9.97
N PHE A 41 16.91 -0.20 9.56
CA PHE A 41 18.01 0.40 8.81
C PHE A 41 17.55 0.97 7.46
N TYR A 42 16.76 0.22 6.69
CA TYR A 42 16.24 0.69 5.39
C TYR A 42 15.31 1.89 5.52
N GLN A 43 14.55 1.97 6.62
CA GLN A 43 13.68 3.11 6.90
C GLN A 43 14.50 4.34 7.34
N GLN A 44 15.48 4.15 8.22
CA GLN A 44 16.37 5.23 8.67
C GLN A 44 17.26 5.78 7.55
N SER A 45 17.60 4.94 6.56
CA SER A 45 18.35 5.35 5.38
C SER A 45 17.47 5.90 4.25
N TYR A 46 16.17 6.09 4.47
CA TYR A 46 15.21 6.56 3.46
C TYR A 46 15.19 5.73 2.17
N LEU A 47 15.41 4.42 2.27
CA LEU A 47 15.30 3.53 1.12
C LEU A 47 13.88 2.98 0.98
N LEU A 48 13.29 2.58 2.10
CA LEU A 48 11.97 1.95 2.16
C LEU A 48 11.13 2.56 3.28
N GLU A 49 9.82 2.54 3.10
CA GLU A 49 8.83 2.79 4.14
C GLU A 49 7.97 1.52 4.33
N PHE A 50 7.53 1.27 5.55
CA PHE A 50 6.65 0.15 5.87
C PHE A 50 5.32 0.65 6.43
N VAL A 51 4.27 0.55 5.61
CA VAL A 51 2.90 0.98 5.93
C VAL A 51 2.19 -0.13 6.73
N PRO A 52 1.83 0.09 8.01
CA PRO A 52 1.19 -0.92 8.83
C PRO A 52 -0.32 -1.04 8.54
N ILE A 53 -0.94 -2.10 9.04
CA ILE A 53 -2.40 -2.23 9.01
C ILE A 53 -3.04 -1.14 9.88
N PHE A 54 -4.19 -0.63 9.49
CA PHE A 54 -4.96 0.25 10.34
C PHE A 54 -5.50 -0.54 11.54
N SER A 55 -5.19 -0.08 12.74
CA SER A 55 -5.81 -0.56 13.98
C SER A 55 -5.59 0.48 15.06
N TYR A 56 -6.56 0.68 15.96
CA TYR A 56 -6.33 1.52 17.15
C TYR A 56 -5.31 0.89 18.12
N SER A 57 -5.02 -0.40 17.99
CA SER A 57 -4.03 -1.10 18.80
C SER A 57 -2.65 -1.08 18.14
N LEU A 58 -1.69 -0.37 18.74
CA LEU A 58 -0.27 -0.38 18.31
C LEU A 58 0.32 -1.80 18.29
N LYS A 59 -0.14 -2.69 19.19
CA LYS A 59 0.27 -4.10 19.20
C LYS A 59 -0.18 -4.83 17.94
N VAL A 60 -1.41 -4.57 17.48
CA VAL A 60 -1.94 -5.12 16.23
C VAL A 60 -1.17 -4.57 15.04
N GLN A 61 -0.92 -3.25 15.00
CA GLN A 61 -0.11 -2.63 13.94
C GLN A 61 1.31 -3.23 13.86
N SER A 62 1.93 -3.51 15.01
CA SER A 62 3.30 -4.03 15.07
C SER A 62 3.41 -5.51 14.72
N ARG A 63 2.41 -6.34 15.07
CA ARG A 63 2.45 -7.80 14.86
C ARG A 63 2.10 -8.18 13.42
N ASN A 64 1.24 -7.42 12.78
CA ASN A 64 0.77 -7.73 11.44
C ASN A 64 1.83 -7.40 10.37
N PRO A 65 1.78 -8.08 9.21
CA PRO A 65 2.58 -7.71 8.05
C PRO A 65 2.40 -6.24 7.68
N LYS A 66 3.40 -5.64 7.04
CA LYS A 66 3.36 -4.25 6.58
C LYS A 66 3.44 -4.22 5.06
N LYS A 67 2.79 -3.25 4.40
CA LYS A 67 3.06 -2.99 2.99
C LYS A 67 4.40 -2.27 2.86
N VAL A 68 5.27 -2.74 1.96
CA VAL A 68 6.57 -2.10 1.70
C VAL A 68 6.46 -1.14 0.53
N TYR A 69 7.05 0.05 0.66
CA TYR A 69 7.11 1.05 -0.40
C TYR A 69 8.53 1.60 -0.50
N ALA A 70 8.95 1.97 -1.71
CA ALA A 70 10.23 2.60 -1.95
C ALA A 70 10.11 4.12 -1.92
N MET A 71 11.13 4.78 -1.38
CA MET A 71 11.21 6.24 -1.37
C MET A 71 11.58 6.83 -2.74
N ASP A 72 12.15 6.02 -3.63
CA ASP A 72 12.50 6.37 -5.00
C ASP A 72 11.95 5.34 -5.98
N LEU A 73 11.12 5.79 -6.92
CA LEU A 73 10.53 4.94 -7.94
C LEU A 73 11.56 4.44 -8.97
N GLY A 74 12.67 5.16 -9.15
CA GLY A 74 13.82 4.73 -9.96
C GLY A 74 14.42 3.41 -9.45
N LEU A 75 14.56 3.27 -8.13
CA LEU A 75 15.02 2.02 -7.52
C LEU A 75 14.05 0.86 -7.77
N VAL A 76 12.74 1.14 -7.78
CA VAL A 76 11.71 0.12 -8.11
C VAL A 76 11.81 -0.27 -9.57
N ASN A 77 12.05 0.68 -10.48
CA ASN A 77 12.20 0.41 -11.91
C ASN A 77 13.38 -0.51 -12.17
N GLU A 78 14.54 -0.24 -11.57
CA GLU A 78 15.74 -1.07 -11.72
C GLU A 78 15.55 -2.46 -11.08
N ALA A 79 15.01 -2.52 -9.86
CA ALA A 79 14.79 -3.80 -9.17
C ALA A 79 13.68 -4.66 -9.80
N SER A 80 12.75 -4.05 -10.54
CA SER A 80 11.59 -4.72 -11.15
C SER A 80 11.65 -4.80 -12.68
N ALA A 81 12.80 -4.50 -13.29
CA ALA A 81 12.95 -4.29 -14.74
C ALA A 81 12.42 -5.45 -15.60
N ASN A 82 12.33 -6.67 -15.04
CA ASN A 82 11.95 -7.89 -15.77
C ASN A 82 10.54 -8.43 -15.43
N PHE A 83 9.70 -7.68 -14.69
CA PHE A 83 8.36 -8.16 -14.29
C PHE A 83 7.24 -7.37 -14.98
N SER A 84 6.40 -8.05 -15.76
CA SER A 84 5.25 -7.45 -16.45
C SER A 84 4.18 -6.89 -15.50
N ASP A 85 4.06 -7.44 -14.29
CA ASP A 85 3.09 -7.00 -13.27
C ASP A 85 3.58 -5.76 -12.47
N ALA A 86 4.78 -5.26 -12.77
CA ALA A 86 5.39 -4.16 -12.03
C ALA A 86 4.62 -2.82 -12.18
N THR A 87 3.83 -2.64 -13.24
CA THR A 87 3.14 -1.36 -13.50
C THR A 87 2.11 -1.03 -12.43
N GLY A 88 1.35 -2.01 -11.94
CA GLY A 88 0.40 -1.82 -10.84
C GLY A 88 1.10 -1.46 -9.54
N HIS A 89 2.20 -2.14 -9.22
CA HIS A 89 3.01 -1.88 -8.05
C HIS A 89 3.68 -0.49 -8.09
N LYS A 90 4.17 -0.07 -9.26
CA LYS A 90 4.72 1.28 -9.47
C LYS A 90 3.65 2.35 -9.27
N LEU A 91 2.43 2.15 -9.77
CA LEU A 91 1.33 3.07 -9.53
C LEU A 91 1.02 3.16 -8.03
N LYS A 92 0.92 2.03 -7.33
CA LYS A 92 0.75 2.03 -5.85
C LYS A 92 1.84 2.81 -5.15
N ASN A 93 3.10 2.63 -5.53
CA ASN A 93 4.21 3.38 -4.95
C ASN A 93 4.13 4.88 -5.23
N LEU A 94 3.77 5.26 -6.45
CA LEU A 94 3.60 6.67 -6.83
C LEU A 94 2.50 7.34 -5.98
N ILE A 95 1.36 6.67 -5.80
CA ILE A 95 0.28 7.16 -4.95
C ILE A 95 0.71 7.24 -3.49
N PHE A 96 1.45 6.25 -2.98
CA PHE A 96 2.05 6.30 -1.65
C PHE A 96 2.96 7.53 -1.49
N LEU A 97 3.88 7.78 -2.43
CA LEU A 97 4.81 8.91 -2.38
C LEU A 97 4.06 10.26 -2.35
N HIS A 98 2.96 10.37 -3.09
CA HIS A 98 2.10 11.56 -3.05
C HIS A 98 1.44 11.72 -1.68
N LEU A 99 0.81 10.67 -1.16
CA LEU A 99 0.14 10.69 0.14
C LEU A 99 1.11 11.03 1.28
N ARG A 100 2.34 10.50 1.23
CA ARG A 100 3.37 10.72 2.26
C ARG A 100 3.82 12.17 2.38
N ARG A 101 3.57 13.00 1.36
CA ARG A 101 3.86 14.44 1.37
C ARG A 101 2.76 15.27 2.01
N LYS A 102 1.58 14.67 2.23
CA LYS A 102 0.43 15.30 2.87
C LYS A 102 0.41 14.99 4.38
N PRO A 103 -0.28 15.81 5.19
CA PRO A 103 -0.47 15.52 6.60
C PRO A 103 -1.22 14.20 6.83
N GLY A 104 -0.93 13.56 7.97
CA GLY A 104 -1.60 12.33 8.40
C GLY A 104 -0.70 11.09 8.31
N ASN A 105 -1.17 10.02 8.95
CA ASN A 105 -0.53 8.72 8.94
C ASN A 105 -1.19 7.82 7.90
N ILE A 106 -0.37 7.03 7.21
CA ILE A 106 -0.81 6.12 6.15
C ILE A 106 -0.81 4.70 6.70
N TYR A 107 -1.89 3.99 6.44
CA TYR A 107 -2.11 2.59 6.78
C TYR A 107 -2.67 1.84 5.57
N TYR A 108 -2.70 0.51 5.62
CA TYR A 108 -3.57 -0.28 4.75
C TYR A 108 -4.74 -0.86 5.57
N TYR A 109 -5.82 -1.26 4.90
CA TYR A 109 -6.95 -1.94 5.54
C TYR A 109 -7.08 -3.37 5.02
N LYS A 110 -7.36 -4.32 5.91
CA LYS A 110 -7.57 -5.72 5.53
C LYS A 110 -8.55 -6.39 6.49
N GLU A 111 -9.67 -6.84 5.95
CA GLU A 111 -10.62 -7.75 6.59
C GLU A 111 -11.02 -8.82 5.56
N LYS A 112 -12.26 -8.81 5.03
CA LYS A 112 -12.63 -9.70 3.92
C LYS A 112 -11.97 -9.25 2.62
N GLY A 113 -12.08 -7.96 2.33
CA GLY A 113 -11.39 -7.23 1.27
C GLY A 113 -10.15 -6.50 1.78
N GLU A 114 -9.44 -5.86 0.86
CA GLU A 114 -8.25 -5.07 1.16
C GLU A 114 -8.41 -3.68 0.53
N CYS A 115 -8.11 -2.64 1.30
CA CYS A 115 -7.95 -1.29 0.76
C CYS A 115 -6.49 -0.88 0.89
N ASP A 116 -5.90 -0.38 -0.20
CA ASP A 116 -4.46 -0.09 -0.28
C ASP A 116 -4.03 0.99 0.73
N PHE A 117 -4.80 2.08 0.86
CA PHE A 117 -4.45 3.21 1.71
C PHE A 117 -5.61 3.73 2.53
N ILE A 118 -5.38 3.84 3.83
CA ILE A 118 -6.18 4.59 4.79
C ILE A 118 -5.33 5.74 5.30
N VAL A 119 -5.83 6.97 5.16
CA VAL A 119 -5.17 8.17 5.72
C VAL A 119 -5.93 8.58 6.97
N ALA A 120 -5.21 8.69 8.08
CA ALA A 120 -5.80 9.08 9.36
C ALA A 120 -4.99 10.18 10.05
N GLU A 121 -5.69 11.14 10.67
CA GLU A 121 -5.09 12.22 11.43
C GLU A 121 -5.71 12.26 12.83
N LYS A 122 -4.86 12.35 13.88
CA LYS A 122 -5.30 12.39 15.28
C LYS A 122 -6.29 11.25 15.64
N GLY A 123 -6.07 10.07 15.06
CA GLY A 123 -6.89 8.88 15.28
C GLY A 123 -8.19 8.82 14.46
N LYS A 124 -8.53 9.86 13.68
CA LYS A 124 -9.71 9.85 12.80
C LYS A 124 -9.30 9.48 11.37
N VAL A 125 -9.98 8.49 10.79
CA VAL A 125 -9.83 8.15 9.37
C VAL A 125 -10.48 9.25 8.52
N LEU A 126 -9.73 9.78 7.55
CA LEU A 126 -10.15 10.86 6.66
C LEU A 126 -10.41 10.36 5.24
N HIS A 127 -9.57 9.44 4.76
CA HIS A 127 -9.64 8.96 3.37
C HIS A 127 -9.41 7.45 3.31
N ALA A 128 -10.16 6.79 2.43
CA ALA A 128 -9.90 5.44 1.95
C ALA A 128 -9.66 5.48 0.44
N ILE A 129 -8.52 4.95 0.02
CA ILE A 129 -8.03 5.05 -1.36
C ILE A 129 -7.56 3.67 -1.81
N GLN A 130 -8.18 3.16 -2.87
CA GLN A 130 -7.77 1.95 -3.55
C GLN A 130 -6.98 2.30 -4.81
N VAL A 131 -5.99 1.49 -5.18
CA VAL A 131 -5.18 1.74 -6.38
C VAL A 131 -5.14 0.51 -7.26
N CYS A 132 -5.58 0.67 -8.51
CA CYS A 132 -5.59 -0.41 -9.49
C CYS A 132 -5.12 0.13 -10.85
N HIS A 133 -4.15 -0.53 -11.49
CA HIS A 133 -3.63 -0.05 -12.77
C HIS A 133 -4.74 0.16 -13.81
N GLN A 134 -5.60 -0.84 -13.93
CA GLN A 134 -6.77 -0.86 -14.81
C GLN A 134 -7.87 -1.71 -14.16
N ILE A 135 -9.07 -1.15 -14.08
CA ILE A 135 -10.29 -1.86 -13.71
C ILE A 135 -10.82 -2.63 -14.91
N THR A 136 -11.16 -3.89 -14.68
CA THR A 136 -11.77 -4.83 -15.62
C THR A 136 -12.91 -5.58 -14.93
N ASP A 137 -13.79 -6.21 -15.68
CA ASP A 137 -14.90 -7.00 -15.11
C ASP A 137 -14.43 -8.10 -14.15
N GLN A 138 -13.21 -8.63 -14.39
CA GLN A 138 -12.61 -9.69 -13.57
C GLN A 138 -12.13 -9.19 -12.20
N ASN A 139 -11.67 -7.93 -12.11
CA ASN A 139 -11.11 -7.38 -10.87
C ASN A 139 -12.04 -6.40 -10.16
N PHE A 140 -13.05 -5.84 -10.85
CA PHE A 140 -13.92 -4.79 -10.34
C PHE A 140 -14.49 -5.12 -8.97
N THR A 141 -15.14 -6.28 -8.83
CA THR A 141 -15.75 -6.72 -7.58
C THR A 141 -14.75 -6.76 -6.42
N ARG A 142 -13.50 -7.19 -6.68
CA ARG A 142 -12.45 -7.26 -5.65
C ARG A 142 -11.98 -5.86 -5.24
N GLU A 143 -11.69 -5.00 -6.21
CA GLU A 143 -11.17 -3.65 -5.95
C GLU A 143 -12.23 -2.74 -5.31
N TYR A 144 -13.45 -2.80 -5.83
CA TYR A 144 -14.60 -2.04 -5.34
C TYR A 144 -14.98 -2.46 -3.92
N ASN A 145 -15.19 -3.76 -3.66
CA ASN A 145 -15.62 -4.23 -2.34
C ASN A 145 -14.58 -3.98 -1.24
N GLY A 146 -13.28 -4.06 -1.58
CA GLY A 146 -12.22 -3.76 -0.61
C GLY A 146 -12.26 -2.30 -0.13
N LEU A 147 -12.49 -1.35 -1.04
CA LEU A 147 -12.68 0.05 -0.70
C LEU A 147 -13.99 0.27 0.07
N LEU A 148 -15.09 -0.27 -0.43
CA LEU A 148 -16.40 -0.13 0.19
C LEU A 148 -16.42 -0.66 1.62
N GLU A 149 -15.79 -1.80 1.87
CA GLU A 149 -15.71 -2.38 3.22
C GLU A 149 -14.95 -1.44 4.17
N ALA A 150 -13.83 -0.86 3.73
CA ALA A 150 -13.12 0.15 4.52
C ALA A 150 -13.99 1.39 4.78
N MET A 151 -14.71 1.88 3.76
CA MET A 151 -15.63 3.02 3.92
C MET A 151 -16.76 2.73 4.90
N LYS A 152 -17.35 1.52 4.86
CA LYS A 152 -18.38 1.09 5.81
C LYS A 152 -17.79 0.99 7.23
N ALA A 153 -16.60 0.42 7.38
CA ALA A 153 -15.92 0.26 8.68
C ALA A 153 -15.59 1.62 9.36
N PHE A 154 -15.27 2.65 8.56
CA PHE A 154 -14.89 3.98 9.07
C PHE A 154 -15.95 5.06 8.87
N ASN A 155 -17.15 4.68 8.44
CA ASN A 155 -18.27 5.57 8.14
C ASN A 155 -17.92 6.74 7.19
N LEU A 156 -17.13 6.45 6.15
CA LEU A 156 -16.78 7.41 5.12
C LEU A 156 -17.90 7.51 4.09
N GLN A 157 -18.24 8.75 3.71
CA GLN A 157 -19.19 9.04 2.65
C GLN A 157 -18.54 9.01 1.26
N GLU A 158 -17.22 9.23 1.19
CA GLU A 158 -16.48 9.25 -0.07
C GLU A 158 -15.28 8.30 -0.03
N GLY A 159 -15.07 7.59 -1.14
CA GLY A 159 -13.90 6.76 -1.40
C GLY A 159 -13.35 7.03 -2.79
N THR A 160 -12.09 6.70 -3.00
CA THR A 160 -11.43 6.91 -4.30
C THR A 160 -10.73 5.65 -4.76
N ILE A 161 -10.97 5.27 -6.02
CA ILE A 161 -10.16 4.29 -6.73
C ILE A 161 -9.29 5.07 -7.72
N VAL A 162 -7.98 5.00 -7.54
CA VAL A 162 -7.03 5.63 -8.46
C VAL A 162 -6.61 4.61 -9.51
N THR A 163 -6.77 4.98 -10.78
CA THR A 163 -6.34 4.19 -11.93
C THR A 163 -5.31 4.91 -12.78
N THR A 164 -4.75 4.24 -13.78
CA THR A 164 -3.81 4.90 -14.68
C THR A 164 -4.51 5.98 -15.51
N ASN A 165 -5.68 5.67 -16.08
CA ASN A 165 -6.34 6.53 -17.07
C ASN A 165 -7.87 6.36 -17.15
N GLN A 166 -8.53 5.63 -16.24
CA GLN A 166 -9.98 5.45 -16.25
C GLN A 166 -10.68 6.44 -15.31
N THR A 167 -11.91 6.83 -15.68
CA THR A 167 -12.78 7.67 -14.87
C THR A 167 -14.17 7.06 -14.80
N ASP A 168 -14.77 7.03 -13.62
CA ASP A 168 -16.12 6.54 -13.36
C ASP A 168 -16.61 6.99 -11.97
N SER A 169 -17.88 6.77 -11.65
CA SER A 169 -18.45 7.03 -10.34
C SER A 169 -19.53 6.02 -9.99
N PHE A 170 -19.50 5.56 -8.75
CA PHE A 170 -20.45 4.56 -8.22
C PHE A 170 -21.10 5.10 -6.94
N GLU A 171 -22.33 4.70 -6.70
CA GLU A 171 -23.08 5.01 -5.48
C GLU A 171 -23.68 3.75 -4.88
N GLU A 172 -23.49 3.57 -3.57
CA GLU A 172 -24.11 2.47 -2.81
C GLU A 172 -24.37 2.91 -1.36
N ASP A 173 -25.60 2.72 -0.89
CA ASP A 173 -26.02 3.09 0.47
C ASP A 173 -25.66 4.56 0.84
N GLY A 174 -25.81 5.49 -0.11
CA GLY A 174 -25.46 6.91 0.04
C GLY A 174 -23.97 7.23 0.07
N ARG A 175 -23.09 6.25 -0.23
CA ARG A 175 -21.63 6.43 -0.32
C ARG A 175 -21.21 6.58 -1.77
N HIS A 176 -20.32 7.53 -2.03
CA HIS A 176 -19.83 7.83 -3.37
C HIS A 176 -18.40 7.32 -3.54
N ILE A 177 -18.18 6.44 -4.52
CA ILE A 177 -16.86 5.96 -4.91
C ILE A 177 -16.52 6.59 -6.26
N ARG A 178 -15.43 7.37 -6.29
CA ARG A 178 -14.92 7.97 -7.52
C ARG A 178 -13.76 7.16 -8.06
N LEU A 179 -13.87 6.72 -9.31
CA LEU A 179 -12.76 6.19 -10.07
C LEU A 179 -12.11 7.36 -10.82
N ILE A 180 -10.83 7.65 -10.55
CA ILE A 180 -10.14 8.78 -11.19
C ILE A 180 -8.74 8.38 -11.68
N PRO A 181 -8.26 9.01 -12.76
CA PRO A 181 -6.93 8.75 -13.27
C PRO A 181 -5.87 9.40 -12.36
N ALA A 182 -4.69 8.77 -12.32
CA ALA A 182 -3.60 9.14 -11.41
C ALA A 182 -3.14 10.58 -11.62
N ASN A 183 -3.10 11.07 -12.86
CA ASN A 183 -2.74 12.46 -13.13
C ASN A 183 -3.67 13.47 -12.44
N ARG A 184 -4.99 13.21 -12.37
CA ARG A 184 -5.94 14.07 -11.66
C ARG A 184 -5.75 13.96 -10.14
N PHE A 185 -5.55 12.76 -9.62
CA PHE A 185 -5.31 12.56 -8.18
C PHE A 185 -4.01 13.24 -7.71
N LEU A 186 -2.94 13.17 -8.51
CA LEU A 186 -1.64 13.77 -8.18
C LEU A 186 -1.65 15.31 -8.22
N LEU A 187 -2.60 15.91 -8.93
CA LEU A 187 -2.79 17.37 -9.00
C LEU A 187 -3.75 17.92 -7.94
N SER A 188 -4.36 17.05 -7.13
CA SER A 188 -5.24 17.41 -5.99
C SER A 188 -4.50 17.61 -4.69
#